data_AF-A0A8S8YHB5-F1
#
_entry.id   AF-A0A8S8YHB5-F1
#
_cell.length_a   1.000
_cell.length_b   1.000
_cell.length_c   1.000
_cell.angle_alpha   90.00
_cell.angle_beta   90.00
_cell.angle_gamma   90.00
#
_symmetry.space_group_name_H-M   'P 1'
#
loop_
_entity.id
_entity.type
_entity.pdbx_description
1 polymer ?
#
loop_
_entity_poly.entity_id
_entity_poly.type
_entity_poly.pdbx_seq_one_letter_code
_entity_poly.pdbx_strand_id
1 'polypeptide(L)'
;MAHDLPNAMAVLAAAPRGTLLHAPDCYMNKIAGSAELEGEISLDASTSYNVEAAAAALGKKESELNIVVMDRPRHEKLISELNQHNVNVVLIGDGDVSAALNAADPKSEIDMLMGIGAAPEGVITATALRGLGAPF
;
A
#
# COMPACT_ATOMS: atom_id res chain seq x y z
N MET A 1 -10.52 15.73 -7.41
CA MET A 1 -10.80 17.19 -7.32
C MET A 1 -11.47 17.74 -8.57
N ALA A 2 -10.79 17.77 -9.74
CA ALA A 2 -11.37 18.40 -10.95
C ALA A 2 -12.66 17.74 -11.46
N HIS A 3 -12.84 16.44 -11.19
CA HIS A 3 -14.00 15.65 -11.63
C HIS A 3 -14.94 15.24 -10.50
N ASP A 4 -14.78 15.81 -9.30
CA ASP A 4 -15.59 15.50 -8.10
C ASP A 4 -15.68 13.99 -7.74
N LEU A 5 -14.64 13.25 -8.10
CA LEU A 5 -14.51 11.84 -7.72
C LEU A 5 -14.07 11.71 -6.25
N PRO A 6 -14.47 10.63 -5.54
CA PRO A 6 -14.02 10.32 -4.18
C PRO A 6 -12.50 10.25 -4.03
N ASN A 7 -12.02 10.28 -2.78
CA ASN A 7 -10.60 10.12 -2.40
C ASN A 7 -9.66 11.28 -2.77
N ALA A 8 -10.20 12.47 -3.06
CA ALA A 8 -9.39 13.68 -3.09
C ALA A 8 -9.08 14.16 -1.65
N MET A 9 -7.80 14.40 -1.35
CA MET A 9 -7.37 14.87 -0.03
C MET A 9 -6.29 15.96 -0.11
N ALA A 10 -6.20 16.79 0.93
CA ALA A 10 -5.07 17.68 1.17
C ALA A 10 -4.19 17.06 2.28
N VAL A 11 -2.89 16.99 2.06
CA VAL A 11 -1.95 16.33 2.99
C VAL A 11 -0.78 17.24 3.33
N LEU A 12 -0.36 17.20 4.59
CA LEU A 12 0.85 17.83 5.09
C LEU A 12 1.59 16.83 5.98
N ALA A 13 2.88 16.63 5.72
CA ALA A 13 3.77 15.85 6.56
C ALA A 13 4.86 16.77 7.14
N ALA A 14 5.16 16.59 8.43
CA ALA A 14 6.23 17.31 9.12
C ALA A 14 7.10 16.35 9.91
N ALA A 15 8.41 16.53 9.84
CA ALA A 15 9.39 15.73 10.56
C ALA A 15 10.62 16.60 10.90
N PRO A 16 11.50 16.16 11.83
CA PRO A 16 12.75 16.86 12.10
C PRO A 16 13.56 17.12 10.83
N ARG A 17 14.38 18.18 10.85
CA ARG A 17 15.16 18.57 9.68
C ARG A 17 16.06 17.42 9.22
N GLY A 18 15.96 17.08 7.94
CA GLY A 18 16.80 16.07 7.29
C GLY A 18 16.34 14.62 7.47
N THR A 19 15.16 14.37 8.05
CA THR A 19 14.67 12.99 8.26
C THR A 19 13.66 12.52 7.22
N LEU A 20 13.13 13.41 6.38
CA LEU A 20 12.35 13.02 5.22
C LEU A 20 13.29 12.65 4.08
N LEU A 21 13.05 11.50 3.45
CA LEU A 21 13.77 11.08 2.25
C LEU A 21 13.64 12.17 1.19
N HIS A 22 14.78 12.58 0.62
CA HIS A 22 14.77 13.44 -0.55
C HIS A 22 14.41 12.62 -1.79
N ALA A 23 13.11 12.41 -1.99
CA ALA A 23 12.60 11.68 -3.14
C ALA A 23 12.65 12.57 -4.39
N PRO A 24 13.39 12.19 -5.45
CA PRO A 24 13.23 12.81 -6.75
C PRO A 24 11.83 12.51 -7.32
N ASP A 25 11.43 13.27 -8.33
CA ASP A 25 10.17 13.05 -9.04
C ASP A 25 10.26 11.79 -9.92
N CYS A 26 10.18 10.64 -9.27
CA CYS A 26 10.28 9.31 -9.87
C CYS A 26 9.22 8.38 -9.28
N TYR A 27 9.22 7.14 -9.77
CA TYR A 27 8.39 6.09 -9.23
C TYR A 27 9.07 5.38 -8.05
N MET A 28 8.24 4.82 -7.17
CA MET A 28 8.61 4.02 -6.01
C MET A 28 7.68 2.80 -5.96
N ASN A 29 8.25 1.60 -5.79
CA ASN A 29 7.47 0.41 -5.45
C ASN A 29 7.10 0.46 -3.97
N LYS A 30 5.84 0.20 -3.65
CA LYS A 30 5.24 0.40 -2.33
C LYS A 30 4.57 -0.89 -1.88
N ILE A 31 4.73 -1.20 -0.60
CA ILE A 31 3.97 -2.23 0.09
C ILE A 31 3.57 -1.67 1.45
N ALA A 32 2.32 -1.81 1.85
CA ALA A 32 1.85 -1.28 3.14
C ALA A 32 0.81 -2.24 3.72
N GLY A 33 0.64 -2.19 5.04
CA GLY A 33 -0.30 -3.03 5.76
C GLY A 33 -0.50 -2.56 7.19
N SER A 34 -1.24 -3.34 7.99
CA SER A 34 -1.44 -3.08 9.41
C SER A 34 -0.19 -3.40 10.24
N ALA A 35 -0.18 -3.01 11.51
CA ALA A 35 0.96 -3.23 12.41
C ALA A 35 1.32 -4.71 12.58
N GLU A 36 0.35 -5.61 12.40
CA GLU A 36 0.55 -7.07 12.41
C GLU A 36 1.42 -7.57 11.26
N LEU A 37 1.58 -6.78 10.19
CA LEU A 37 2.41 -7.12 9.04
C LEU A 37 3.85 -6.58 9.14
N GLU A 38 4.19 -5.88 10.23
CA GLU A 38 5.53 -5.36 10.47
C GLU A 38 6.55 -6.51 10.53
N GLY A 39 7.52 -6.50 9.61
CA GLY A 39 8.55 -7.54 9.51
C GLY A 39 8.12 -8.81 8.78
N GLU A 40 6.84 -8.95 8.42
CA GLU A 40 6.31 -10.13 7.71
C GLU A 40 6.35 -9.94 6.19
N ILE A 41 6.21 -8.70 5.71
CA ILE A 41 6.16 -8.35 4.28
C ILE A 41 7.46 -7.67 3.82
N SER A 42 7.78 -7.81 2.53
CA SER A 42 9.01 -7.26 1.94
C SER A 42 8.87 -6.92 0.45
N LEU A 43 9.45 -5.79 0.04
CA LEU A 43 9.56 -5.40 -1.38
C LEU A 43 10.50 -6.28 -2.20
N ASP A 44 11.47 -6.93 -1.54
CA ASP A 44 12.42 -7.83 -2.20
C ASP A 44 11.87 -9.25 -2.37
N ALA A 45 10.74 -9.55 -1.73
CA ALA A 45 10.07 -10.84 -1.82
C ALA A 45 9.14 -10.92 -3.02
N SER A 46 8.75 -12.15 -3.38
CA SER A 46 7.74 -12.37 -4.41
C SER A 46 6.35 -11.94 -3.95
N THR A 47 5.46 -11.71 -4.91
CA THR A 47 4.04 -11.46 -4.63
C THR A 47 3.42 -12.60 -3.81
N SER A 48 3.71 -13.86 -4.18
CA SER A 48 3.29 -15.07 -3.46
C SER A 48 3.71 -15.04 -1.99
N TYR A 49 4.99 -14.74 -1.72
CA TYR A 49 5.48 -14.67 -0.35
C TYR A 49 4.70 -13.65 0.48
N ASN A 50 4.52 -12.44 -0.05
CA ASN A 50 3.83 -11.38 0.69
C ASN A 50 2.36 -11.73 0.96
N VAL A 51 1.68 -12.36 0.00
CA VAL A 51 0.29 -12.81 0.16
C VAL A 51 0.19 -13.90 1.24
N GLU A 52 1.06 -14.91 1.19
CA GLU A 52 1.09 -16.01 2.16
C GLU A 52 1.44 -15.51 3.56
N ALA A 53 2.46 -14.65 3.68
CA ALA A 53 2.89 -14.06 4.94
C ALA A 53 1.77 -13.20 5.56
N ALA A 54 1.11 -12.37 4.74
CA ALA A 54 0.01 -11.54 5.22
C ALA A 54 -1.21 -12.36 5.64
N ALA A 55 -1.56 -13.40 4.88
CA ALA A 55 -2.62 -14.34 5.26
C ALA A 55 -2.33 -14.99 6.62
N ALA A 56 -1.09 -15.46 6.83
CA ALA A 56 -0.66 -16.07 8.07
C ALA A 56 -0.68 -15.09 9.26
N ALA A 57 -0.12 -13.90 9.08
CA ALA A 57 -0.03 -12.88 10.12
C ALA A 57 -1.40 -12.33 10.54
N LEU A 58 -2.32 -12.15 9.58
CA LEU A 58 -3.68 -11.67 9.83
C LEU A 58 -4.66 -12.79 10.23
N GLY A 59 -4.23 -14.06 10.17
CA GLY A 59 -5.10 -15.20 10.44
C GLY A 59 -6.25 -15.35 9.44
N LYS A 60 -6.05 -14.91 8.20
CA LYS A 60 -7.01 -14.96 7.09
C LYS A 60 -6.60 -15.99 6.04
N LYS A 61 -7.53 -16.45 5.22
CA LYS A 61 -7.18 -17.15 3.97
C LYS A 61 -6.74 -16.13 2.92
N GLU A 62 -5.92 -16.54 1.95
CA GLU A 62 -5.55 -15.69 0.82
C GLU A 62 -6.79 -15.13 0.11
N SER A 63 -7.84 -15.94 -0.08
CA SER A 63 -9.09 -15.53 -0.71
C SER A 63 -9.93 -14.51 0.09
N GLU A 64 -9.56 -14.26 1.34
CA GLU A 64 -10.21 -13.28 2.22
C GLU A 64 -9.40 -11.97 2.29
N LEU A 65 -8.19 -11.93 1.71
CA LEU A 65 -7.37 -10.73 1.67
C LEU A 65 -7.87 -9.74 0.63
N ASN A 66 -8.03 -8.49 1.03
CA ASN A 66 -8.30 -7.37 0.15
C ASN A 66 -7.01 -6.59 -0.11
N ILE A 67 -6.45 -6.73 -1.32
CA ILE A 67 -5.20 -6.06 -1.70
C ILE A 67 -5.51 -4.96 -2.70
N VAL A 68 -5.22 -3.72 -2.32
CA VAL A 68 -5.46 -2.55 -3.17
C VAL A 68 -4.26 -2.29 -4.09
N VAL A 69 -4.55 -2.03 -5.37
CA VAL A 69 -3.56 -1.76 -6.42
C VAL A 69 -4.10 -0.65 -7.33
N MET A 70 -3.23 0.28 -7.76
CA MET A 70 -3.65 1.29 -8.74
C MET A 70 -3.88 0.68 -10.13
N ASP A 71 -4.97 1.04 -10.79
CA ASP A 71 -5.29 0.58 -12.15
C ASP A 71 -4.45 1.31 -13.19
N ARG A 72 -3.30 0.71 -13.50
CA ARG A 72 -2.29 1.24 -14.43
C ARG A 72 -1.68 0.07 -15.21
N PRO A 73 -1.34 0.25 -16.50
CA PRO A 73 -0.71 -0.81 -17.31
C PRO A 73 0.56 -1.41 -16.67
N ARG A 74 1.33 -0.60 -15.93
CA ARG A 74 2.53 -1.06 -15.19
C ARG A 74 2.25 -2.08 -14.08
N HIS A 75 1.00 -2.27 -13.66
CA HIS A 75 0.61 -3.22 -12.62
C HIS A 75 -0.03 -4.49 -13.16
N GLU A 76 -0.15 -4.67 -14.49
CA GLU A 76 -0.78 -5.86 -15.07
C GLU A 76 -0.13 -7.18 -14.59
N LYS A 77 1.21 -7.21 -14.47
CA LYS A 77 1.94 -8.38 -13.94
C LYS A 77 1.58 -8.64 -12.47
N LEU A 78 1.61 -7.60 -11.63
CA LEU A 78 1.26 -7.70 -10.22
C LEU A 78 -0.19 -8.18 -10.04
N ILE A 79 -1.13 -7.60 -10.77
CA ILE A 79 -2.55 -7.98 -10.75
C ILE A 79 -2.72 -9.44 -11.18
N SER A 80 -2.02 -9.87 -12.24
CA SER A 80 -2.06 -11.26 -12.68
C SER A 80 -1.52 -12.23 -11.63
N GLU A 81 -0.43 -11.88 -10.94
CA GLU A 81 0.13 -12.70 -9.86
C GLU A 81 -0.83 -12.78 -8.68
N LEU A 82 -1.38 -11.65 -8.23
CA LEU A 82 -2.37 -11.60 -7.15
C LEU A 82 -3.62 -12.46 -7.47
N ASN A 83 -4.12 -12.39 -8.71
CA ASN A 83 -5.26 -13.20 -9.14
C ASN A 83 -4.97 -14.72 -9.11
N GLN A 84 -3.71 -15.15 -9.27
CA GLN A 84 -3.36 -16.57 -9.15
C GLN A 84 -3.49 -17.09 -7.71
N HIS A 85 -3.40 -16.21 -6.72
CA HIS A 85 -3.61 -16.49 -5.29
C HIS A 85 -5.08 -16.38 -4.86
N ASN A 86 -6.00 -16.05 -5.79
CA ASN A 86 -7.42 -15.83 -5.51
C ASN A 86 -7.71 -14.74 -4.45
N VAL A 87 -6.78 -13.82 -4.19
CA VAL A 87 -7.04 -12.66 -3.33
C VAL A 87 -8.07 -11.73 -3.98
N ASN A 88 -8.74 -10.91 -3.18
CA ASN A 88 -9.60 -9.86 -3.74
C ASN A 88 -8.75 -8.63 -4.11
N VAL A 89 -8.50 -8.45 -5.40
CA VAL A 89 -7.75 -7.28 -5.91
C VAL A 89 -8.68 -6.08 -6.05
N VAL A 90 -8.46 -5.05 -5.22
CA VAL A 90 -9.23 -3.81 -5.24
C VAL A 90 -8.51 -2.78 -6.12
N LEU A 91 -9.10 -2.46 -7.27
CA LEU A 91 -8.52 -1.51 -8.21
C LEU A 91 -8.95 -0.07 -7.91
N ILE A 92 -8.00 0.85 -7.84
CA ILE A 92 -8.25 2.29 -7.67
C ILE A 92 -7.63 3.10 -8.82
N GLY A 93 -8.28 4.19 -9.23
CA GLY A 93 -7.72 5.06 -10.27
C GLY A 93 -6.53 5.89 -9.79
N ASP A 94 -6.68 6.51 -8.61
CA ASP A 94 -5.69 7.40 -7.97
C ASP A 94 -5.85 7.34 -6.43
N GLY A 95 -4.88 7.89 -5.70
CA GLY A 95 -4.95 8.03 -4.23
C GLY A 95 -4.26 6.91 -3.46
N ASP A 96 -3.01 6.58 -3.79
CA ASP A 96 -2.24 5.55 -3.08
C ASP A 96 -1.91 5.92 -1.63
N VAL A 97 -1.87 7.22 -1.27
CA VAL A 97 -1.75 7.68 0.12
C VAL A 97 -2.94 7.23 0.96
N SER A 98 -4.17 7.49 0.51
CA SER A 98 -5.38 7.04 1.21
C SER A 98 -5.49 5.52 1.25
N ALA A 99 -5.07 4.85 0.17
CA ALA A 99 -5.08 3.40 0.10
C ALA A 99 -4.13 2.75 1.12
N ALA A 100 -2.94 3.33 1.32
CA ALA A 100 -2.00 2.88 2.33
C ALA A 100 -2.51 3.12 3.76
N LEU A 101 -3.14 4.28 4.00
CA LEU A 101 -3.77 4.58 5.29
C LEU A 101 -4.90 3.59 5.60
N ASN A 102 -5.71 3.26 4.61
CA ASN A 102 -6.74 2.23 4.73
C ASN A 102 -6.13 0.85 5.01
N ALA A 103 -5.01 0.49 4.37
CA ALA A 103 -4.33 -0.78 4.63
C ALA A 103 -3.78 -0.89 6.06
N ALA A 104 -3.46 0.25 6.69
CA ALA A 104 -2.97 0.29 8.06
C ALA A 104 -4.05 0.48 9.13
N ASP A 105 -5.29 0.79 8.75
CA ASP A 105 -6.41 0.95 9.69
C ASP A 105 -7.07 -0.41 9.96
N PRO A 106 -7.03 -0.95 11.20
CA PRO A 106 -7.64 -2.23 11.52
C PRO A 106 -9.18 -2.26 11.37
N LYS A 107 -9.83 -1.11 11.14
CA LYS A 107 -11.26 -1.01 10.85
C LYS A 107 -11.59 -0.99 9.36
N SER A 108 -10.57 -0.87 8.52
CA SER A 108 -10.70 -0.93 7.07
C SER A 108 -10.78 -2.38 6.62
N GLU A 109 -11.49 -2.61 5.53
CA GLU A 109 -11.51 -3.92 4.88
C GLU A 109 -10.24 -4.16 4.06
N ILE A 110 -9.46 -3.12 3.73
CA ILE A 110 -8.20 -3.24 2.97
C ILE A 110 -7.11 -3.79 3.89
N ASP A 111 -6.49 -4.90 3.49
CA ASP A 111 -5.44 -5.57 4.24
C ASP A 111 -4.04 -5.10 3.84
N MET A 112 -3.85 -4.84 2.55
CA MET A 112 -2.55 -4.42 2.02
C MET A 112 -2.69 -3.48 0.83
N LEU A 113 -1.74 -2.55 0.68
CA LEU A 113 -1.45 -1.84 -0.56
C LEU A 113 -0.23 -2.50 -1.22
N MET A 114 -0.28 -2.73 -2.53
CA MET A 114 0.89 -3.12 -3.32
C MET A 114 0.97 -2.35 -4.63
N GLY A 115 2.19 -2.01 -5.05
CA GLY A 115 2.49 -1.55 -6.41
C GLY A 115 3.26 -0.24 -6.48
N ILE A 116 3.37 0.27 -7.70
CA ILE A 116 4.24 1.38 -8.08
C ILE A 116 3.46 2.69 -8.18
N GLY A 117 3.83 3.64 -7.34
CA GLY A 117 3.32 5.01 -7.33
C GLY A 117 4.43 6.04 -7.35
N ALA A 118 4.06 7.32 -7.31
CA ALA A 118 5.05 8.38 -7.29
C ALA A 118 5.76 8.45 -5.92
N ALA A 119 7.06 8.71 -5.95
CA ALA A 119 7.94 8.67 -4.78
C ALA A 119 7.64 9.77 -3.75
N PRO A 120 7.31 11.03 -4.12
CA PRO A 120 6.95 12.06 -3.16
C PRO A 120 5.77 11.68 -2.26
N GLU A 121 4.73 11.06 -2.82
CA GLU A 121 3.59 10.51 -2.09
C GLU A 121 4.03 9.39 -1.16
N GLY A 122 4.97 8.55 -1.59
CA GLY A 122 5.56 7.51 -0.74
C GLY A 122 6.22 8.08 0.52
N VAL A 123 6.92 9.20 0.44
CA VAL A 123 7.54 9.86 1.62
C VAL A 123 6.49 10.37 2.61
N ILE A 124 5.39 10.93 2.09
CA ILE A 124 4.26 11.38 2.90
C ILE A 124 3.58 10.19 3.59
N THR A 125 3.31 9.14 2.83
CA THR A 125 2.71 7.88 3.32
C THR A 125 3.58 7.23 4.40
N ALA A 126 4.89 7.11 4.18
CA ALA A 126 5.84 6.58 5.16
C ALA A 126 5.83 7.38 6.47
N THR A 127 5.68 8.70 6.38
CA THR A 127 5.59 9.56 7.57
C THR A 127 4.33 9.28 8.37
N ALA A 128 3.19 9.10 7.68
CA ALA A 128 1.92 8.78 8.33
C ALA A 128 1.92 7.39 8.96
N LEU A 129 2.36 6.36 8.21
CA LEU A 129 2.41 4.96 8.67
C LEU A 129 3.38 4.77 9.84
N ARG A 130 4.51 5.46 9.84
CA ARG A 130 5.41 5.51 11.01
C ARG A 130 4.70 6.03 12.25
N GLY A 131 3.81 7.01 12.12
CA GLY A 131 2.99 7.52 13.24
C GLY A 131 1.95 6.53 13.74
N LEU A 132 1.49 5.61 12.87
CA LEU A 132 0.56 4.53 13.19
C LEU A 132 1.26 3.25 13.67
N GLY A 133 2.60 3.18 13.59
CA GLY A 133 3.35 1.97 13.89
C GLY A 133 3.13 0.85 12.88
N ALA A 134 2.93 1.21 11.62
CA ALA A 134 2.60 0.29 10.52
C ALA A 134 3.71 0.25 9.46
N PRO A 135 3.89 -0.89 8.76
CA PRO A 135 4.94 -1.07 7.75
C PRO A 135 4.68 -0.29 6.46
N PHE A 136 5.77 0.20 5.87
CA PHE A 136 5.82 0.82 4.54
C PHE A 136 7.17 0.66 3.86
#